data_AF-A0A2M7RVW6-F1
#
_entry.id   AF-A0A2M7RVW6-F1
#
_cell.length_a   1.000
_cell.length_b   1.000
_cell.length_c   1.000
_cell.angle_alpha   90.00
_cell.angle_beta   90.00
_cell.angle_gamma   90.00
#
_symmetry.space_group_name_H-M   'P 1'
#
loop_
_entity.id
_entity.type
_entity.pdbx_description
1 polymer ?
#
loop_
_entity_poly.entity_id
_entity_poly.type
_entity_poly.pdbx_seq_one_letter_code
_entity_poly.pdbx_strand_id
1 'polypeptide(L)'
;SVQKAGSMLGSGAVIVVNDKHCMVDVAKRCAEFFDYESCGKCSPCREGTKRTREILGNITRGDGELSDLELLKELQEVMYDTSRCGLGQV
;
A
#
# COMPACT_ATOMS: atom_id res chain seq x y z
N SER A 1 -0.58 6.82 -23.32
CA SER A 1 0.52 6.34 -22.47
C SER A 1 -0.07 5.78 -21.18
N VAL A 2 0.65 4.91 -20.48
CA VAL A 2 0.23 4.35 -19.18
C VAL A 2 -0.01 5.44 -18.11
N GLN A 3 0.66 6.59 -18.26
CA GLN A 3 0.42 7.78 -17.44
C GLN A 3 -1.02 8.31 -17.53
N LYS A 4 -1.67 8.24 -18.70
CA LYS A 4 -3.07 8.68 -18.85
C LYS A 4 -4.05 7.78 -18.08
N ALA A 5 -3.62 6.59 -17.69
CA ALA A 5 -4.40 5.66 -16.87
C ALA A 5 -4.05 5.75 -15.37
N GLY A 6 -3.31 6.77 -14.93
CA GLY A 6 -2.92 6.96 -13.53
C GLY A 6 -1.77 6.07 -13.05
N SER A 7 -1.07 5.40 -13.98
CA SER A 7 0.05 4.50 -13.67
C SER A 7 1.39 5.09 -14.12
N MET A 8 2.50 4.45 -13.75
CA MET A 8 3.86 4.82 -14.16
C MET A 8 4.62 3.59 -14.68
N LEU A 9 5.49 3.79 -15.68
CA LEU A 9 6.24 2.68 -16.28
C LEU A 9 7.31 2.13 -15.32
N GLY A 10 7.90 2.98 -14.46
CA GLY A 10 8.96 2.57 -13.53
C GLY A 10 10.12 1.86 -14.26
N SER A 11 10.49 0.67 -13.78
CA SER A 11 11.51 -0.20 -14.39
C SER A 11 11.02 -0.98 -15.61
N GLY A 12 9.75 -0.86 -16.00
CA GLY A 12 9.14 -1.67 -17.05
C GLY A 12 8.76 -3.10 -16.62
N ALA A 13 8.83 -3.41 -15.32
CA ALA A 13 8.38 -4.69 -14.77
C ALA A 13 6.84 -4.80 -14.81
N VAL A 14 6.34 -5.98 -15.17
CA VAL A 14 4.91 -6.28 -15.25
C VAL A 14 4.60 -7.50 -14.40
N ILE A 15 3.63 -7.37 -13.48
CA ILE A 15 3.11 -8.47 -12.67
C ILE A 15 1.72 -8.82 -13.20
N VAL A 16 1.52 -10.07 -13.60
CA VAL A 16 0.22 -10.57 -14.09
C VAL A 16 -0.49 -11.32 -12.98
N VAL A 17 -1.70 -10.86 -12.62
CA VAL A 17 -2.55 -11.48 -11.59
C VAL A 17 -3.83 -11.98 -12.26
N ASN A 18 -4.20 -13.24 -12.02
CA ASN A 18 -5.44 -13.83 -12.54
C ASN A 18 -6.59 -13.71 -11.53
N ASP A 19 -7.79 -14.14 -11.96
CA ASP A 19 -9.02 -14.13 -11.18
C ASP A 19 -9.07 -15.14 -10.02
N LYS A 20 -8.08 -16.02 -9.89
CA LYS A 20 -7.95 -16.96 -8.77
C LYS A 20 -7.24 -16.35 -7.55
N HIS A 21 -6.74 -15.12 -7.67
CA HIS A 21 -6.06 -14.41 -6.59
C HIS A 21 -6.91 -13.27 -6.04
N CYS A 22 -6.97 -13.17 -4.71
CA CYS A 22 -7.62 -12.06 -4.03
C CYS A 22 -6.76 -10.79 -4.13
N MET A 23 -7.32 -9.72 -4.70
CA MET A 23 -6.61 -8.43 -4.82
C MET A 23 -6.23 -7.82 -3.47
N VAL A 24 -7.01 -8.08 -2.41
CA VAL A 24 -6.68 -7.61 -1.06
C VAL A 24 -5.44 -8.33 -0.50
N ASP A 25 -5.28 -9.63 -0.77
CA ASP A 25 -4.07 -10.36 -0.35
C ASP A 25 -2.84 -9.90 -1.15
N VAL A 26 -3.00 -9.58 -2.43
CA VAL A 26 -1.93 -8.97 -3.23
C VAL A 26 -1.51 -7.61 -2.64
N ALA A 27 -2.47 -6.75 -2.33
CA ALA A 27 -2.19 -5.46 -1.69
C ALA A 27 -1.50 -5.63 -0.32
N LYS A 28 -1.93 -6.62 0.48
CA LYS A 28 -1.32 -6.94 1.77
C LYS A 28 0.16 -7.32 1.62
N ARG A 29 0.50 -8.14 0.62
CA ARG A 29 1.90 -8.53 0.34
C ARG A 29 2.76 -7.34 -0.11
N CYS A 30 2.18 -6.41 -0.89
CA CYS A 30 2.87 -5.17 -1.23
C CYS A 30 3.12 -4.32 0.04
N ALA A 31 2.11 -4.18 0.91
CA ALA A 31 2.28 -3.46 2.18
C ALA A 31 3.32 -4.11 3.10
N GLU A 32 3.35 -5.45 3.16
CA GLU A 32 4.38 -6.22 3.89
C GLU A 32 5.79 -5.91 3.39
N PHE A 33 5.98 -5.84 2.07
CA PHE A 33 7.26 -5.46 1.49
C PHE A 33 7.67 -4.03 1.89
N PHE A 34 6.78 -3.05 1.75
CA PHE A 34 7.11 -1.66 2.08
C PHE A 34 7.33 -1.42 3.58
N ASP A 35 6.61 -2.15 4.43
CA ASP A 35 6.84 -2.15 5.88
C ASP A 35 8.23 -2.71 6.21
N TYR A 36 8.61 -3.82 5.58
CA TYR A 36 9.92 -4.45 5.78
C TYR A 36 11.08 -3.58 5.26
N GLU A 37 10.92 -2.96 4.09
CA GLU A 37 11.95 -2.13 3.44
C GLU A 37 11.97 -0.67 3.93
N SER A 38 11.12 -0.31 4.89
CA SER A 38 11.11 1.03 5.45
C SER A 38 12.47 1.34 6.11
N CYS A 39 13.17 2.36 5.60
CA CYS A 39 14.43 2.82 6.21
C CYS A 39 14.24 3.49 7.60
N GLY A 40 12.99 3.68 8.04
CA GLY A 40 12.63 4.17 9.37
C GLY A 40 12.82 5.67 9.62
N LYS A 41 13.27 6.46 8.64
CA LYS A 41 13.63 7.88 8.81
C LYS A 41 12.44 8.84 9.00
N CYS A 42 11.29 8.57 8.37
CA CYS A 42 10.10 9.41 8.50
C CYS A 42 8.98 8.60 9.15
N SER A 43 8.40 9.17 10.21
CA SER A 43 7.27 8.58 10.94
C SER A 43 6.07 8.22 10.05
N PRO A 44 5.61 9.06 9.09
CA PRO A 44 4.47 8.70 8.24
C PRO A 44 4.71 7.42 7.44
N CYS A 45 5.90 7.25 6.86
CA CYS A 45 6.24 6.00 6.17
C CYS A 45 6.34 4.83 7.16
N ARG A 46 7.15 4.94 8.22
CA ARG A 46 7.42 3.82 9.14
C ARG A 46 6.18 3.30 9.86
N GLU A 47 5.36 4.21 10.39
CA GLU A 47 4.14 3.83 11.10
C GLU A 47 2.98 3.58 10.13
N GLY A 48 2.92 4.31 9.02
CA GLY A 48 1.87 4.17 8.02
C GLY A 48 1.93 2.85 7.26
N THR A 49 3.09 2.42 6.77
CA THR A 49 3.22 1.11 6.09
C THR A 49 2.82 -0.04 7.01
N LYS A 50 3.22 0.03 8.28
CA LYS A 50 2.84 -0.91 9.33
C LYS A 50 1.33 -0.95 9.52
N ARG A 51 0.70 0.22 9.65
CA ARG A 51 -0.74 0.35 9.85
C ARG A 51 -1.54 -0.15 8.64
N THR A 52 -1.10 0.17 7.43
CA THR A 52 -1.66 -0.36 6.18
C THR A 52 -1.64 -1.89 6.15
N ARG A 53 -0.50 -2.50 6.50
CA ARG A 53 -0.37 -3.97 6.60
C ARG A 53 -1.34 -4.56 7.62
N GLU A 54 -1.46 -3.94 8.79
CA GLU A 54 -2.37 -4.42 9.85
C GLU A 54 -3.83 -4.38 9.40
N ILE A 55 -4.27 -3.27 8.80
CA ILE A 55 -5.65 -3.11 8.31
C ILE A 55 -5.96 -4.13 7.21
N LEU A 56 -5.09 -4.26 6.20
CA LEU A 56 -5.25 -5.28 5.15
C LEU A 56 -5.21 -6.70 5.73
N GLY A 57 -4.45 -6.92 6.80
CA GLY A 57 -4.46 -8.15 7.58
C GLY A 57 -5.81 -8.44 8.22
N ASN A 58 -6.46 -7.44 8.82
CA ASN A 58 -7.80 -7.59 9.39
C ASN A 58 -8.83 -7.92 8.30
N ILE A 59 -8.83 -7.17 7.20
CA ILE A 59 -9.74 -7.39 6.06
C ILE A 59 -9.57 -8.82 5.51
N THR A 60 -8.33 -9.29 5.33
CA THR A 60 -8.08 -10.64 4.78
C THR A 60 -8.46 -11.79 5.73
N ARG A 61 -8.58 -11.53 7.04
CA ARG A 61 -9.08 -12.52 8.02
C ARG A 61 -10.59 -12.46 8.24
N GLY A 62 -11.28 -11.49 7.63
CA GLY A 62 -12.71 -11.26 7.86
C GLY A 62 -13.01 -10.44 9.13
N ASP A 63 -11.99 -9.83 9.73
CA ASP A 63 -12.10 -8.97 10.91
C ASP A 63 -12.20 -7.47 10.55
N GLY A 64 -12.29 -7.14 9.26
CA GLY A 64 -12.31 -5.76 8.76
C GLY A 64 -13.69 -5.12 8.74
N GLU A 65 -13.73 -3.81 8.88
CA GLU A 65 -14.93 -2.99 8.81
C GLU A 65 -14.92 -2.10 7.55
N LEU A 66 -16.07 -1.58 7.12
CA LEU A 66 -16.12 -0.64 5.98
C LEU A 66 -15.35 0.66 6.25
N SER A 67 -15.28 1.08 7.52
CA SER A 67 -14.49 2.22 8.00
C SER A 67 -12.98 2.05 7.74
N ASP A 68 -12.48 0.81 7.68
CA ASP A 68 -11.07 0.53 7.39
C ASP A 68 -10.67 1.00 5.99
N LEU A 69 -11.59 0.99 5.02
CA LEU A 69 -11.31 1.47 3.67
C LEU A 69 -11.11 2.98 3.62
N GLU A 70 -11.89 3.74 4.40
CA GLU A 70 -11.71 5.18 4.51
C GLU A 70 -10.39 5.50 5.23
N LEU A 71 -10.10 4.77 6.30
CA LEU A 71 -8.84 4.93 7.03
C LEU A 71 -7.61 4.62 6.15
N LEU A 72 -7.68 3.58 5.31
CA LEU A 72 -6.62 3.28 4.35
C LEU A 72 -6.38 4.43 3.37
N LYS A 73 -7.46 5.08 2.92
CA LYS A 73 -7.38 6.20 1.99
C LYS A 73 -6.78 7.44 2.63
N GLU A 74 -7.26 7.83 3.81
CA GLU A 74 -6.69 8.95 4.58
C GLU A 74 -5.21 8.73 4.88
N LEU A 75 -4.85 7.50 5.26
CA LEU A 75 -3.46 7.15 5.56
C LEU A 75 -2.57 7.27 4.31
N GLN A 76 -3.05 6.82 3.15
CA GLN A 76 -2.33 6.92 1.89
C GLN A 76 -2.10 8.39 1.49
N GLU A 77 -3.10 9.26 1.65
CA GLU A 77 -2.97 10.70 1.38
C GLU A 77 -1.89 11.34 2.28
N VAL A 78 -1.93 11.07 3.59
CA VAL A 78 -0.92 11.57 4.54
C VAL A 78 0.48 11.04 4.20
N MET A 79 0.60 9.74 3.91
CA MET A 79 1.86 9.12 3.52
C MET A 79 2.45 9.75 2.26
N TYR A 80 1.62 9.98 1.24
CA TYR A 80 2.02 10.59 -0.02
C TYR A 80 2.55 12.02 0.17
N ASP A 81 1.86 12.83 0.96
CA ASP A 81 2.19 14.25 1.15
C ASP A 81 3.37 14.47 2.12
N THR A 82 3.57 13.57 3.08
CA THR A 82 4.50 13.81 4.21
C THR A 82 5.70 12.86 4.28
N SER A 83 5.78 11.86 3.40
CA SER A 83 6.95 10.99 3.29
C SER A 83 8.11 11.67 2.57
N ARG A 84 9.33 11.32 2.99
CA ARG A 84 10.56 11.93 2.46
C ARG A 84 11.02 11.40 1.10
N CYS A 85 10.62 10.20 0.73
CA CYS A 85 11.04 9.56 -0.52
C CYS A 85 9.91 8.73 -1.11
N GLY A 86 10.08 8.31 -2.37
CA GLY A 86 9.06 7.58 -3.11
C GLY A 86 8.60 6.27 -2.48
N LEU A 87 9.39 5.63 -1.61
CA LEU A 87 8.96 4.42 -0.89
C LEU A 87 7.79 4.70 0.04
N GLY A 88 7.77 5.86 0.71
CA GLY A 88 6.67 6.23 1.58
C GLY A 88 5.49 6.88 0.86
N GLN A 89 5.59 7.08 -0.46
CA GLN A 89 4.54 7.68 -1.30
C GLN A 89 3.77 6.62 -2.11
N VAL A 90 3.87 5.36 -1.69
CA VAL A 90 3.22 4.21 -2.30
C VAL A 90 1.84 3.95 -1.73
#